data_AF-A0A9D6EJ95-F1
#
_entry.id   AF-A0A9D6EJ95-F1
#
_cell.length_a   1.000
_cell.length_b   1.000
_cell.length_c   1.000
_cell.angle_alpha   90.00
_cell.angle_beta   90.00
_cell.angle_gamma   90.00
#
_symmetry.space_group_name_H-M   'P 1'
#
loop_
_entity.id
_entity.type
_entity.pdbx_description
1 polymer ?
#
loop_
_entity_poly.entity_id
_entity_poly.type
_entity_poly.pdbx_seq_one_letter_code
_entity_poly.pdbx_strand_id
1 'polypeptide(L)' 'HLRELLEQGFEVAVVRDATAAARLPEGDGYLAAIINFRYIANALWTTDEAVRRMTG' A
#
# COMPACT_ATOMS: atom_id res chain seq x y z
N HIS A 1 3.58 3.25 -9.57
CA HIS A 1 3.70 1.81 -9.83
C HIS A 1 2.45 0.99 -9.52
N LEU A 2 1.74 1.19 -8.38
CA LEU A 2 0.57 0.35 -8.04
C LEU A 2 -0.44 0.16 -9.19
N ARG A 3 -0.90 1.25 -9.84
CA ARG A 3 -1.87 1.16 -10.95
C ARG A 3 -1.33 0.42 -12.17
N GLU A 4 -0.11 0.72 -12.57
CA GLU A 4 0.58 0.05 -13.67
C GLU A 4 0.69 -1.47 -13.46
N LEU A 5 1.04 -1.91 -12.25
CA LEU A 5 1.12 -3.33 -11.91
C LEU A 5 -0.25 -4.02 -11.96
N LEU A 6 -1.29 -3.35 -11.47
CA LEU A 6 -2.67 -3.85 -11.57
C LEU A 6 -3.11 -3.96 -13.04
N GLU A 7 -2.79 -2.97 -13.87
CA GLU A 7 -3.08 -2.95 -15.31
C GLU A 7 -2.36 -4.05 -16.07
N GLN A 8 -1.18 -4.47 -15.60
CA GLN A 8 -0.44 -5.62 -16.12
C GLN A 8 -1.00 -6.97 -15.63
N GLY A 9 -2.03 -6.98 -14.79
CA GLY A 9 -2.71 -8.18 -14.30
C GLY A 9 -2.09 -8.81 -13.05
N PHE A 10 -1.19 -8.11 -12.36
CA PHE A 10 -0.66 -8.59 -11.07
C PHE A 10 -1.68 -8.39 -9.95
N GLU A 11 -1.68 -9.31 -8.98
CA GLU A 11 -2.25 -9.03 -7.66
C GLU A 11 -1.24 -8.24 -6.84
N VAL A 12 -1.64 -7.06 -6.35
CA VAL A 12 -0.73 -6.15 -5.67
C VAL A 12 -1.18 -5.92 -4.23
N ALA A 13 -0.27 -6.20 -3.29
CA ALA A 13 -0.40 -5.81 -1.89
C ALA A 13 0.48 -4.60 -1.59
N VAL A 14 -0.01 -3.70 -0.74
CA VAL A 14 0.77 -2.57 -0.20
C VAL A 14 1.08 -2.81 1.27
N VAL A 15 2.34 -2.60 1.66
CA VAL A 15 2.80 -2.75 3.05
C VAL A 15 2.71 -1.40 3.76
N ARG A 16 1.65 -1.21 4.54
CA ARG A 16 1.24 0.11 5.05
C ARG A 16 2.22 0.72 6.06
N ASP A 17 2.76 -0.09 6.95
CA ASP A 17 3.74 0.32 7.97
C ASP A 17 5.17 0.43 7.42
N ALA A 18 5.39 0.02 6.17
CA ALA A 18 6.62 0.26 5.41
C ALA A 18 6.45 1.33 4.32
N THR A 19 5.29 1.98 4.23
CA THR A 19 5.01 3.04 3.26
C THR A 19 4.95 4.39 3.95
N ALA A 20 5.76 5.35 3.48
CA ALA A 20 5.74 6.73 3.97
C ALA A 20 5.16 7.69 2.92
N ALA A 21 4.65 8.83 3.38
CA ALA A 21 4.21 9.92 2.53
C ALA A 21 4.40 11.27 3.25
N ALA A 22 4.35 12.36 2.48
CA ALA A 22 4.55 13.71 3.01
C ALA A 22 3.42 14.10 3.99
N ARG A 23 3.79 14.85 5.03
CA ARG A 23 2.84 15.50 5.95
C ARG A 23 3.13 17.00 5.93
N LEU A 24 2.15 17.77 5.46
CA LEU A 24 2.26 19.21 5.28
C LEU A 24 1.14 19.92 6.09
N PRO A 25 1.24 21.23 6.35
CA PRO A 25 0.15 21.97 6.99
C PRO A 25 -1.20 21.82 6.27
N GLU A 26 -1.18 21.65 4.95
CA GLU A 26 -2.36 21.49 4.10
C GLU A 26 -2.97 20.09 4.16
N GLY A 27 -2.25 19.09 4.72
CA GLY A 27 -2.81 17.75 4.88
C GLY A 27 -1.83 16.62 5.15
N ASP A 28 -2.43 15.44 5.39
CA ASP A 28 -1.75 14.19 5.66
C ASP A 28 -1.74 13.30 4.40
N GLY A 29 -0.61 13.29 3.69
CA GLY A 29 -0.43 12.48 2.50
C GLY A 29 -0.42 10.98 2.79
N TYR A 30 -0.03 10.55 3.99
CA TYR A 30 -0.07 9.13 4.37
C TYR A 30 -1.50 8.66 4.51
N LEU A 31 -2.33 9.41 5.23
CA LEU A 31 -3.75 9.10 5.36
C LEU A 31 -4.44 9.08 3.99
N ALA A 32 -4.18 10.07 3.15
CA ALA A 32 -4.71 10.12 1.78
C ALA A 32 -4.28 8.90 0.94
N ALA A 33 -3.00 8.49 1.03
CA ALA A 33 -2.49 7.32 0.31
C ALA A 33 -3.16 6.02 0.78
N ILE A 34 -3.26 5.79 2.09
CA ILE A 34 -3.87 4.58 2.65
C ILE A 34 -5.36 4.49 2.28
N ILE A 35 -6.09 5.61 2.31
CA ILE A 35 -7.49 5.65 1.86
C ILE A 35 -7.58 5.23 0.39
N ASN A 36 -6.74 5.80 -0.49
CA ASN A 36 -6.74 5.42 -1.90
C ASN A 36 -6.39 3.94 -2.11
N PHE A 37 -5.38 3.43 -1.42
CA PHE A 37 -4.97 2.02 -1.54
C PHE A 37 -6.06 1.04 -1.10
N ARG A 38 -6.88 1.38 -0.10
CA ARG A 38 -8.02 0.54 0.30
C ARG A 38 -9.02 0.29 -0.84
N TYR A 39 -9.11 1.19 -1.81
CA TYR A 39 -10.04 1.05 -2.93
C TYR A 39 -9.45 0.28 -4.12
N ILE A 40 -8.13 0.26 -4.28
CA ILE A 40 -7.51 -0.21 -5.53
C ILE A 40 -6.51 -1.36 -5.35
N ALA A 41 -5.87 -1.51 -4.20
CA ALA A 41 -4.93 -2.62 -3.97
C ALA A 41 -5.70 -3.89 -3.59
N ASN A 42 -5.18 -5.06 -3.99
CA ASN A 42 -5.77 -6.35 -3.61
C ASN A 42 -5.65 -6.60 -2.10
N ALA A 43 -4.61 -6.06 -1.46
CA ALA A 43 -4.44 -6.15 -0.02
C ALA A 43 -3.62 -4.99 0.58
N LEU A 44 -3.86 -4.75 1.86
CA LEU A 44 -3.06 -3.85 2.71
C LEU A 44 -2.50 -4.63 3.89
N TRP A 45 -1.20 -4.88 3.88
CA TRP A 45 -0.51 -5.66 4.90
C TRP A 45 0.33 -4.80 5.81
N THR A 46 0.59 -5.30 7.00
CA THR A 46 1.76 -4.95 7.82
C THR A 46 3.00 -5.65 7.29
N THR A 47 4.16 -5.16 7.72
CA THR A 47 5.45 -5.76 7.40
C THR A 47 5.49 -7.20 7.92
N ASP A 48 5.00 -7.44 9.13
CA ASP A 48 4.93 -8.79 9.72
C ASP A 48 4.02 -9.73 8.93
N GLU A 49 2.90 -9.26 8.40
CA GLU A 49 2.04 -10.07 7.51
C GLU A 49 2.75 -10.39 6.19
N ALA A 50 3.45 -9.41 5.61
CA ALA A 50 4.19 -9.60 4.36
C ALA A 50 5.31 -10.65 4.53
N VAL A 51 6.14 -10.51 5.58
CA VAL A 51 7.23 -11.44 5.88
C VAL A 51 6.69 -12.86 6.09
N ARG A 52 5.62 -13.02 6.88
CA ARG A 52 5.00 -14.34 7.10
C ARG A 52 4.48 -14.98 5.82
N ARG A 53 3.92 -14.19 4.89
CA ARG A 53 3.40 -14.71 3.61
C ARG A 53 4.50 -15.08 2.62
N MET A 54 5.66 -14.43 2.68
CA MET A 54 6.80 -14.73 1.80
C MET A 54 7.63 -15.93 2.28
N THR A 55 7.60 -16.22 3.58
CA THR A 55 8.41 -17.25 4.21
C THR A 55 7.63 -18.53 4.56
N GLY A 56 6.32 -18.54 4.26
CA GLY A 56 5.43 -19.69 4.44
C GLY A 56 5.50 -20.70 3.30
#